data_AF-A0A7C3PYG7-F1
#
_entry.id   AF-A0A7C3PYG7-F1
#
_cell.length_a   1.000
_cell.length_b   1.000
_cell.length_c   1.000
_cell.angle_alpha   90.00
_cell.angle_beta   90.00
_cell.angle_gamma   90.00
#
_symmetry.space_group_name_H-M   'P 1'
#
loop_
_entity.id
_entity.type
_entity.pdbx_description
1 polymer ?
#
loop_
_entity_poly.entity_id
_entity_poly.type
_entity_poly.pdbx_seq_one_letter_code
_entity_poly.pdbx_strand_id
1 'polypeptide(L)'
;MTDDSRLPDPPQWNWKEEQQERQAKAAEGEKSKESKPPTTTQALLERNIGLGIAIGYSFVGPVLGGIVLGLWLDGWAPGGFTILGLLLGMAGALALLIRLVARLNREG
;
A
#
# COMPACT_ATOMS: atom_id res chain seq x y z
N MET A 1 -21.35 -79.41 -2.30
CA MET A 1 -21.35 -78.24 -1.41
C MET A 1 -19.91 -77.83 -1.23
N THR A 2 -19.43 -76.93 -2.08
CA THR A 2 -18.07 -76.35 -2.00
C THR A 2 -18.18 -75.05 -1.22
N ASP A 3 -17.54 -75.04 -0.07
CA ASP A 3 -17.38 -73.89 0.82
C ASP A 3 -16.43 -72.88 0.14
N ASP A 4 -17.00 -71.80 -0.39
CA ASP A 4 -16.32 -70.73 -1.12
C ASP A 4 -16.14 -69.52 -0.19
N SER A 5 -15.45 -69.74 0.93
CA SER A 5 -15.11 -68.72 1.92
C SER A 5 -13.65 -68.27 1.79
N ARG A 6 -13.22 -67.97 0.55
CA ARG A 6 -11.99 -67.20 0.32
C ARG A 6 -12.30 -65.72 0.48
N LEU A 7 -12.05 -65.19 1.68
CA LEU A 7 -11.98 -63.75 1.91
C LEU A 7 -10.93 -63.13 0.96
N PRO A 8 -11.25 -62.02 0.27
CA PRO A 8 -10.25 -61.31 -0.53
C PRO A 8 -9.14 -60.80 0.39
N ASP A 9 -7.89 -60.92 -0.06
CA ASP A 9 -6.75 -60.40 0.68
C ASP A 9 -6.95 -58.92 1.00
N PRO A 10 -6.65 -58.49 2.24
CA PRO A 10 -6.80 -57.09 2.61
C PRO A 10 -5.89 -56.23 1.72
N PRO A 11 -6.36 -55.05 1.28
CA PRO A 11 -5.56 -54.17 0.44
C PRO A 11 -4.26 -53.80 1.16
N GLN A 12 -3.13 -54.02 0.49
CA GLN A 12 -1.80 -53.61 0.93
C GLN A 12 -1.75 -52.08 0.91
N TRP A 13 -2.16 -51.47 2.01
CA TRP A 13 -2.24 -50.02 2.12
C TRP A 13 -0.84 -49.41 2.05
N ASN A 14 -0.53 -48.77 0.92
CA ASN A 14 0.74 -48.10 0.73
C ASN A 14 0.71 -46.70 1.35
N TRP A 15 1.03 -46.63 2.64
CA TRP A 15 1.09 -45.39 3.43
C TRP A 15 1.96 -44.30 2.78
N LYS A 16 2.91 -44.66 1.92
CA LYS A 16 3.77 -43.70 1.22
C LYS A 16 3.04 -42.94 0.11
N GLU A 17 2.18 -43.63 -0.64
CA GLU A 17 1.39 -43.04 -1.72
C GLU A 17 0.33 -42.10 -1.18
N GLU A 18 -0.34 -42.49 -0.08
CA GLU A 18 -1.34 -41.66 0.56
C GLU A 18 -0.74 -40.35 1.13
N GLN A 19 0.47 -40.42 1.70
CA GLN A 19 1.17 -39.24 2.19
C GLN A 19 1.57 -38.32 1.04
N GLN A 20 2.01 -38.88 -0.09
CA GLN A 20 2.30 -38.12 -1.30
C GLN A 20 1.06 -37.44 -1.88
N GLU A 21 -0.08 -38.14 -1.92
CA GLU A 21 -1.34 -37.59 -2.42
C GLU A 21 -1.90 -36.50 -1.50
N ARG A 22 -1.77 -36.66 -0.18
CA ARG A 22 -2.13 -35.63 0.82
C ARG A 22 -1.23 -34.40 0.70
N GLN A 23 0.07 -34.57 0.47
CA GLN A 23 1.00 -33.47 0.25
C GLN A 23 0.76 -32.77 -1.10
N ALA A 24 0.44 -33.52 -2.16
CA ALA A 24 0.07 -32.96 -3.45
C ALA A 24 -1.21 -32.11 -3.36
N LYS A 25 -2.26 -32.62 -2.69
CA LYS A 25 -3.50 -31.86 -2.46
C LYS A 25 -3.31 -30.66 -1.53
N ALA A 26 -2.41 -30.76 -0.55
CA ALA A 26 -2.07 -29.64 0.32
C ALA A 26 -1.29 -28.55 -0.44
N ALA A 27 -0.34 -28.94 -1.29
CA ALA A 27 0.43 -28.02 -2.13
C ALA A 27 -0.46 -27.35 -3.19
N GLU A 28 -1.44 -28.07 -3.76
CA GLU A 28 -2.45 -27.49 -4.65
C GLU A 28 -3.39 -26.53 -3.89
N GLY A 29 -3.77 -26.87 -2.66
CA GLY A 29 -4.60 -26.03 -1.79
C GLY A 29 -3.92 -24.74 -1.30
N GLU A 30 -2.59 -24.76 -1.10
CA GLU A 30 -1.81 -23.54 -0.79
C GLU A 30 -1.62 -22.65 -2.01
N LYS A 31 -1.41 -23.25 -3.21
CA LYS A 31 -1.29 -22.47 -4.46
C LYS A 31 -2.56 -21.67 -4.80
N SER A 32 -3.73 -22.12 -4.32
CA SER A 32 -5.00 -21.39 -4.49
C SER A 32 -5.29 -20.34 -3.40
N LYS A 33 -4.55 -20.30 -2.30
CA LYS A 33 -4.74 -19.30 -1.24
C LYS A 33 -3.84 -18.07 -1.39
N GLU A 34 -2.80 -18.15 -2.21
CA GLU A 34 -1.85 -17.06 -2.48
C GLU A 34 -2.14 -16.31 -3.80
N SER A 35 -3.40 -16.30 -4.23
CA SER A 35 -3.85 -15.45 -5.33
C SER A 35 -5.27 -14.94 -5.10
N LYS A 36 -5.51 -14.29 -3.95
CA LYS A 36 -6.50 -13.21 -3.99
C LYS A 36 -5.76 -12.02 -4.59
N PRO A 37 -5.96 -11.69 -5.89
CA PRO A 37 -5.49 -10.40 -6.36
C PRO A 37 -6.06 -9.36 -5.39
N PRO A 38 -5.26 -8.38 -4.94
CA PRO A 38 -5.79 -7.32 -4.10
C PRO A 38 -7.01 -6.79 -4.84
N THR A 39 -8.18 -6.92 -4.20
CA THR A 39 -9.46 -6.51 -4.76
C THR A 39 -9.21 -5.13 -5.37
N THR A 40 -9.42 -4.97 -6.68
CA THR A 40 -8.95 -3.79 -7.45
C THR A 40 -9.35 -2.46 -6.79
N THR A 41 -10.43 -2.47 -6.00
CA THR A 41 -10.85 -1.37 -5.11
C THR A 41 -9.88 -1.04 -3.97
N GLN A 42 -9.27 -2.01 -3.29
CA GLN A 42 -8.29 -1.79 -2.21
C GLN A 42 -6.98 -1.21 -2.75
N ALA A 43 -6.49 -1.71 -3.89
CA ALA A 43 -5.28 -1.18 -4.52
C ALA A 43 -5.46 0.27 -5.04
N LEU A 44 -6.65 0.62 -5.54
CA LEU A 44 -6.98 2.00 -5.93
C LEU A 44 -7.15 2.92 -4.71
N LEU A 45 -7.72 2.41 -3.62
CA LEU A 45 -7.92 3.17 -2.39
C LEU A 45 -6.57 3.46 -1.70
N GLU A 46 -5.69 2.47 -1.58
CA GLU A 46 -4.34 2.66 -1.04
C GLU A 46 -3.51 3.62 -1.88
N ARG A 47 -3.62 3.56 -3.21
CA ARG A 47 -2.92 4.49 -4.11
C ARG A 47 -3.43 5.93 -3.94
N ASN A 48 -4.74 6.11 -3.76
CA ASN A 48 -5.33 7.43 -3.56
C ASN A 48 -5.10 8.00 -2.16
N ILE A 49 -5.12 7.17 -1.12
CA ILE A 49 -4.80 7.58 0.25
C ILE A 49 -3.31 7.91 0.36
N GLY A 50 -2.43 7.10 -0.24
CA GLY A 50 -0.99 7.37 -0.30
C GLY A 50 -0.67 8.69 -1.04
N LEU A 51 -1.36 8.96 -2.16
CA LEU A 51 -1.26 10.25 -2.85
C LEU A 51 -1.80 11.41 -2.00
N GLY A 52 -2.95 11.24 -1.35
CA GLY A 52 -3.55 12.28 -0.50
C GLY A 52 -2.65 12.65 0.69
N ILE A 53 -2.05 11.66 1.35
CA ILE A 53 -1.10 11.87 2.46
C ILE A 53 0.19 12.51 1.94
N ALA A 54 0.71 12.07 0.79
CA ALA A 54 1.92 12.66 0.19
C ALA A 54 1.71 14.12 -0.23
N ILE A 55 0.55 14.45 -0.78
CA ILE A 55 0.16 15.83 -1.14
C ILE A 55 -0.03 16.66 0.12
N GLY A 56 -0.75 16.14 1.12
CA GLY A 56 -0.94 16.80 2.41
C GLY A 56 0.39 17.15 3.09
N TYR A 57 1.33 16.21 3.15
CA TYR A 57 2.66 16.44 3.73
C TYR A 57 3.47 17.46 2.92
N SER A 58 3.35 17.44 1.60
CA SER A 58 3.99 18.41 0.71
C SER A 58 3.47 19.84 0.88
N PHE A 59 2.27 20.03 1.43
CA PHE A 59 1.74 21.35 1.80
C PHE A 59 2.15 21.78 3.21
N VAL A 60 2.18 20.85 4.17
CA VAL A 60 2.49 21.16 5.57
C VAL A 60 3.90 21.74 5.72
N GLY A 61 4.90 21.20 5.03
CA GLY A 61 6.28 21.69 5.10
C GLY A 61 6.43 23.17 4.69
N PRO A 62 6.06 23.57 3.47
CA PRO A 62 6.14 24.96 3.02
C PRO A 62 5.30 25.93 3.86
N VAL A 63 4.10 25.53 4.28
CA VAL A 63 3.21 26.37 5.10
C VAL A 63 3.80 26.59 6.50
N LEU A 64 4.23 25.53 7.18
CA LEU A 64 4.90 25.64 8.47
C LEU A 64 6.21 26.43 8.36
N GLY A 65 7.01 26.19 7.31
CA GLY A 65 8.23 26.93 7.04
C GLY A 65 7.96 28.43 6.86
N GLY A 66 6.91 28.78 6.14
CA GLY A 66 6.46 30.17 5.99
C GLY A 66 6.05 30.82 7.31
N ILE A 67 5.27 30.12 8.13
CA ILE A 67 4.85 30.61 9.46
C ILE A 67 6.07 30.82 10.37
N VAL A 68 6.96 29.83 10.46
CA VAL A 68 8.17 29.92 11.30
C VAL A 68 9.06 31.07 10.85
N LEU A 69 9.26 31.22 9.54
CA LEU A 69 10.03 32.33 8.99
C LEU A 69 9.37 33.68 9.32
N GLY A 70 8.05 33.77 9.19
CA GLY A 70 7.30 34.97 9.51
C GLY A 70 7.31 35.32 11.00
N LEU A 71 7.26 34.34 11.91
CA LEU A 71 7.42 34.53 13.36
C LEU A 71 8.85 34.97 13.72
N TRP A 72 9.86 34.38 13.07
CA TRP A 72 11.25 34.76 13.27
C TRP A 72 11.51 36.20 12.83
N LEU A 73 10.95 36.62 11.68
CA LEU A 73 11.01 38.01 11.22
C LEU A 73 10.28 38.96 12.18
N ASP A 74 9.10 38.58 12.68
CA ASP A 74 8.33 39.44 13.61
C ASP A 74 9.08 39.64 14.94
N GLY A 75 9.92 38.66 15.33
CA GLY A 75 10.83 38.80 16.47
C GLY A 75 11.97 39.82 16.26
N TRP A 76 12.32 40.12 15.02
CA TRP A 76 13.36 41.11 14.66
C TRP A 76 12.76 42.48 14.35
N ALA A 77 11.58 42.51 13.72
CA ALA A 77 10.86 43.73 13.38
C ALA A 77 9.36 43.45 13.53
N PRO A 78 8.69 43.94 14.59
CA PRO A 78 7.26 43.74 14.74
C PRO A 78 6.52 44.48 13.62
N GLY A 79 5.88 43.73 12.73
CA GLY A 79 5.24 44.27 11.53
C GLY A 79 4.15 43.38 10.93
N GLY A 80 3.81 42.26 11.58
CA GLY A 80 2.86 41.30 11.05
C GLY A 80 3.46 40.40 9.97
N PHE A 81 4.77 40.17 10.01
CA PHE A 81 5.48 39.35 9.01
C PHE A 81 5.07 37.88 9.06
N THR A 82 4.39 37.44 10.12
CA THR A 82 3.80 36.10 10.19
C THR A 82 2.75 35.86 9.10
N ILE A 83 1.93 36.87 8.78
CA ILE A 83 0.92 36.78 7.72
C ILE A 83 1.59 36.72 6.35
N LEU A 84 2.62 37.54 6.14
CA LEU A 84 3.44 37.52 4.92
C LEU A 84 4.17 36.18 4.75
N GLY A 85 4.72 35.64 5.83
CA GLY A 85 5.37 34.34 5.86
C GLY A 85 4.41 33.20 5.54
N LEU A 86 3.20 33.21 6.12
CA LEU A 86 2.15 32.25 5.79
C LEU A 86 1.76 32.31 4.31
N LEU A 87 1.53 33.52 3.77
CA LEU A 87 1.23 33.74 2.36
C LEU A 87 2.35 33.21 1.45
N LEU A 88 3.60 33.45 1.83
CA LEU A 88 4.77 32.96 1.10
C LEU A 88 4.87 31.43 1.15
N GLY A 89 4.58 30.83 2.32
CA GLY A 89 4.50 29.38 2.49
C GLY A 89 3.42 28.74 1.64
N MET A 90 2.23 29.34 1.56
CA MET A 90 1.15 28.90 0.66
C MET A 90 1.52 29.05 -0.81
N ALA A 91 2.11 30.18 -1.21
CA ALA A 91 2.57 30.40 -2.58
C ALA A 91 3.65 29.38 -2.99
N GLY A 92 4.58 29.06 -2.09
CA GLY A 92 5.59 28.01 -2.29
C GLY A 92 4.98 26.62 -2.43
N ALA A 93 3.98 26.29 -1.61
CA ALA A 93 3.25 25.03 -1.73
C ALA A 93 2.52 24.90 -3.08
N LEU A 94 1.88 26.00 -3.52
CA LEU A 94 1.21 26.06 -4.82
C LEU A 94 2.20 25.88 -5.99
N ALA A 95 3.37 26.51 -5.92
CA ALA A 95 4.42 26.38 -6.92
C ALA A 95 4.97 24.95 -6.99
N LEU A 96 5.15 24.29 -5.85
CA LEU A 96 5.54 22.88 -5.80
C LEU A 96 4.48 21.97 -6.42
N LEU A 97 3.20 22.23 -6.15
CA LEU A 97 2.09 21.50 -6.77
C LEU A 97 2.09 21.66 -8.29
N ILE A 98 2.20 22.89 -8.79
CA ILE A 98 2.28 23.19 -10.23
C ILE A 98 3.46 22.46 -10.86
N ARG A 99 4.62 22.47 -10.19
CA ARG A 99 5.83 21.77 -10.66
C ARG A 99 5.64 20.26 -10.68
N LEU A 100 4.93 19.70 -9.70
CA LEU A 100 4.62 18.26 -9.64
C LEU A 100 3.69 17.87 -10.81
N VAL A 101 2.62 18.63 -11.03
CA VAL A 101 1.69 18.43 -12.14
C VAL A 101 2.40 18.55 -13.49
N ALA A 102 3.26 19.56 -13.65
CA ALA A 102 4.05 19.75 -14.85
C ALA A 102 5.04 18.60 -15.12
N ARG A 103 5.59 17.98 -14.06
CA ARG A 103 6.42 16.76 -14.19
C ARG A 103 5.60 15.58 -14.65
N LEU A 104 4.47 15.33 -14.00
CA LEU A 104 3.58 14.20 -14.35
C LEU A 104 3.09 14.30 -15.80
N ASN A 105 2.83 15.52 -16.29
CA ASN A 105 2.39 15.74 -17.67
C ASN A 105 3.51 15.61 -18.72
N ARG A 106 4.78 15.55 -18.31
CA ARG A 106 5.94 15.33 -19.20
C ARG A 106 6.36 13.87 -19.27
N GLU A 107 5.93 13.05 -18.31
CA GLU A 107 6.28 11.63 -18.21
C GLU A 107 5.16 10.70 -18.72
N GLY A 108 3.99 11.26 -19.07
CA GLY A 108 2.83 10.55 -19.63
C GLY A 108 2.69 10.67 -21.14
#